data_AF-A0A973D7F8-F1
#
_entry.id   AF-A0A973D7F8-F1
#
_cell.length_a   1.000
_cell.length_b   1.000
_cell.length_c   1.000
_cell.angle_alpha   90.00
_cell.angle_beta   90.00
_cell.angle_gamma   90.00
#
_symmetry.space_group_name_H-M   'P 1'
#
loop_
_entity.id
_entity.type
_entity.pdbx_description
1 polymer ?
#
loop_
_entity_poly.entity_id
_entity_poly.type
_entity_poly.pdbx_seq_one_letter_code
_entity_poly.pdbx_strand_id
1 'polypeptide(L)'
;MVPEEIFQRGDCNSDDKVDLADSATMLAHQFSGLAILCPDACDTNDDGLLNMADSVFGLNWLFKFGEIPPAPGPYDDGPDPTLDDTLPVCNGNDTSCQ
;
A
#
# COMPACT_ATOMS: atom_id res chain seq x y z
N MET A 1 -0.91 13.47 20.42
CA MET A 1 -0.04 13.16 19.28
C MET A 1 -0.47 11.78 18.85
N VAL A 2 -1.15 11.68 17.71
CA VAL A 2 -1.38 10.38 17.08
C VAL A 2 0.00 9.95 16.57
N PRO A 3 0.49 8.74 16.85
CA PRO A 3 1.72 8.25 16.23
C PRO A 3 1.58 8.39 14.72
N GLU A 4 2.62 8.91 14.07
CA GLU A 4 2.68 8.93 12.61
C GLU A 4 2.84 7.48 12.15
N GLU A 5 1.90 7.01 11.33
CA GLU A 5 1.94 5.73 10.64
C GLU A 5 3.24 5.61 9.86
N ILE A 6 3.92 4.46 9.88
CA ILE A 6 5.09 4.19 9.03
C ILE A 6 4.80 2.91 8.27
N PHE A 7 4.89 2.98 6.95
CA PHE A 7 4.62 1.85 6.04
C PHE A 7 5.39 2.00 4.72
N GLN A 8 5.46 0.92 3.95
CA GLN A 8 5.94 0.92 2.57
C GLN A 8 4.74 0.95 1.60
N ARG A 9 4.64 1.99 0.76
CA ARG A 9 3.49 2.09 -0.15
C ARG A 9 3.60 1.06 -1.27
N GLY A 10 2.59 0.20 -1.35
CA GLY A 10 2.54 -0.93 -2.26
C GLY A 10 2.77 -2.28 -1.57
N ASP A 11 3.25 -2.32 -0.32
CA ASP A 11 3.35 -3.58 0.45
C ASP A 11 2.01 -3.90 1.13
N CYS A 12 1.03 -4.28 0.32
CA CYS A 12 -0.30 -4.59 0.82
C CYS A 12 -0.33 -5.87 1.65
N ASN A 13 0.65 -6.76 1.46
CA ASN A 13 0.70 -8.05 2.14
C ASN A 13 1.58 -8.08 3.40
N SER A 14 2.27 -6.97 3.68
CA SER A 14 3.14 -6.72 4.84
C SER A 14 4.27 -7.74 4.94
N ASP A 15 4.98 -7.99 3.83
CA ASP A 15 6.14 -8.89 3.76
C ASP A 15 7.48 -8.21 3.44
N ASP A 16 7.54 -6.90 3.71
CA ASP A 16 8.60 -5.93 3.46
C ASP A 16 9.02 -5.89 1.97
N LYS A 17 8.12 -6.24 1.04
CA LYS A 17 8.39 -6.26 -0.41
C LYS A 17 7.17 -5.79 -1.20
N VAL A 18 7.42 -4.89 -2.15
CA VAL A 18 6.42 -4.54 -3.18
C VAL A 18 6.61 -5.38 -4.44
N ASP A 19 5.76 -6.41 -4.59
CA ASP A 19 5.75 -7.30 -5.75
C ASP A 19 4.32 -7.72 -6.21
N LEU A 20 4.22 -8.82 -6.94
CA LEU A 20 2.95 -9.33 -7.47
C LEU A 20 1.98 -9.79 -6.36
N ALA A 21 2.51 -10.25 -5.22
CA ALA A 21 1.74 -10.72 -4.08
C ALA A 21 0.86 -9.62 -3.48
N ASP A 22 1.29 -8.36 -3.54
CA ASP A 22 0.52 -7.22 -3.04
C ASP A 22 -0.71 -6.96 -3.87
N SER A 23 -0.55 -6.96 -5.20
CA SER A 23 -1.66 -6.84 -6.12
C SER A 23 -2.66 -7.99 -5.95
N ALA A 24 -2.19 -9.21 -5.68
CA ALA A 24 -3.06 -10.35 -5.39
C ALA A 24 -3.78 -10.19 -4.04
N THR A 25 -3.09 -9.67 -3.02
CA THR A 25 -3.64 -9.42 -1.68
C THR A 25 -4.72 -8.35 -1.73
N MET A 26 -4.49 -7.26 -2.45
CA MET A 26 -5.48 -6.18 -2.59
C MET A 26 -6.75 -6.64 -3.33
N LEU A 27 -6.60 -7.45 -4.40
CA LEU A 27 -7.76 -8.08 -5.05
C LEU A 27 -8.48 -9.08 -4.14
N ALA A 28 -7.75 -9.87 -3.35
CA ALA A 28 -8.33 -10.78 -2.37
C ALA A 28 -9.06 -10.04 -1.25
N HIS A 29 -8.56 -8.88 -0.82
CA HIS A 29 -9.25 -7.98 0.09
C HIS A 29 -10.59 -7.54 -0.51
N GLN A 30 -10.55 -6.97 -1.71
CA GLN A 30 -11.73 -6.40 -2.36
C GLN A 30 -12.83 -7.43 -2.67
N PHE A 31 -12.46 -8.62 -3.14
CA PHE A 31 -13.42 -9.60 -3.66
C PHE A 31 -13.67 -10.79 -2.74
N SER A 32 -12.78 -11.06 -1.78
CA SER A 32 -12.89 -12.19 -0.85
C SER A 32 -12.91 -11.77 0.63
N GLY A 33 -12.77 -10.47 0.92
CA GLY A 33 -12.76 -9.95 2.30
C GLY A 33 -11.52 -10.38 3.08
N LEU A 34 -10.40 -10.65 2.40
CA LEU A 34 -9.13 -10.91 3.07
C LEU A 34 -8.77 -9.70 3.96
N ALA A 35 -8.41 -9.96 5.22
CA ALA A 35 -7.97 -8.90 6.11
C ALA A 35 -6.60 -8.37 5.66
N ILE A 36 -6.47 -7.05 5.61
CA ILE A 36 -5.21 -6.34 5.36
C ILE A 36 -4.78 -5.66 6.65
N LEU A 37 -3.46 -5.58 6.87
CA LEU A 37 -2.90 -4.97 8.08
C LEU A 37 -2.71 -3.47 7.91
N CYS A 38 -2.37 -3.03 6.69
CA CYS A 38 -2.18 -1.62 6.36
C CYS A 38 -2.99 -1.15 5.16
N PRO A 39 -4.12 -0.44 5.38
CA PRO A 39 -4.87 0.22 4.32
C PRO A 39 -4.01 1.15 3.46
N ASP A 40 -3.20 2.02 4.06
CA ASP A 40 -2.36 2.98 3.33
C ASP A 40 -1.29 2.30 2.46
N ALA A 41 -0.76 1.15 2.89
CA ALA A 41 0.15 0.35 2.06
C ALA A 41 -0.56 -0.31 0.87
N CYS A 42 -1.84 -0.65 1.02
CA CYS A 42 -2.66 -1.21 -0.05
C CYS A 42 -3.18 -0.15 -1.03
N ASP A 43 -3.31 1.12 -0.61
CA ASP A 43 -3.61 2.25 -1.48
C ASP A 43 -2.38 2.64 -2.30
N THR A 44 -2.12 1.85 -3.33
CA THR A 44 -0.88 1.93 -4.12
C THR A 44 -0.84 3.19 -4.98
N ASN A 45 -2.01 3.72 -5.35
CA ASN A 45 -2.13 4.93 -6.15
C ASN A 45 -2.46 6.20 -5.36
N ASP A 46 -2.53 6.10 -4.03
CA ASP A 46 -2.69 7.21 -3.09
C ASP A 46 -3.90 8.10 -3.41
N ASP A 47 -5.06 7.49 -3.65
CA ASP A 47 -6.32 8.22 -3.90
C ASP A 47 -7.34 8.14 -2.75
N GLY A 48 -6.96 7.52 -1.63
CA GLY A 48 -7.78 7.30 -0.45
C GLY A 48 -8.89 6.25 -0.65
N LEU A 49 -8.86 5.49 -1.76
CA LEU A 49 -9.88 4.52 -2.11
C LEU A 49 -9.31 3.14 -2.40
N LEU A 50 -9.42 2.24 -1.44
CA LEU A 50 -9.12 0.83 -1.64
C LEU A 50 -10.04 0.17 -2.66
N ASN A 51 -9.54 -0.05 -3.89
CA ASN A 51 -10.27 -0.70 -4.97
C ASN A 51 -9.35 -1.41 -5.99
N MET A 52 -9.88 -1.81 -7.14
CA MET A 52 -9.08 -2.50 -8.16
C MET A 52 -8.07 -1.60 -8.88
N ALA A 53 -8.23 -0.27 -8.78
CA ALA A 53 -7.30 0.72 -9.32
C ALA A 53 -5.90 0.55 -8.70
N ASP A 54 -5.82 0.25 -7.41
CA ASP A 54 -4.57 0.00 -6.68
C ASP A 54 -3.76 -1.12 -7.32
N SER A 55 -4.41 -2.27 -7.54
CA SER A 55 -3.78 -3.42 -8.18
C SER A 55 -3.41 -3.12 -9.64
N VAL A 56 -4.22 -2.35 -10.37
CA VAL A 56 -3.89 -1.93 -11.74
C VAL A 56 -2.68 -1.00 -11.75
N PHE A 57 -2.60 -0.07 -10.82
CA PHE A 57 -1.49 0.86 -10.67
C PHE A 57 -0.19 0.11 -10.34
N GLY A 58 -0.20 -0.74 -9.30
CA GLY A 58 0.95 -1.55 -8.90
C GLY A 58 1.46 -2.46 -10.03
N LEU A 59 0.56 -3.16 -10.72
CA LEU A 59 0.94 -4.01 -11.87
C LEU A 59 1.50 -3.22 -13.06
N ASN A 60 0.99 -2.00 -13.29
CA ASN A 60 1.53 -1.13 -14.35
C ASN A 60 2.95 -0.65 -13.99
N TRP A 61 3.20 -0.30 -12.74
CA TRP A 61 4.54 0.02 -12.25
C TRP A 61 5.49 -1.17 -12.41
N LEU A 62 5.12 -2.35 -11.89
CA LEU A 62 5.95 -3.57 -11.91
C LEU A 62 6.32 -4.03 -13.33
N PHE A 63 5.39 -3.97 -14.29
CA PHE A 63 5.54 -4.67 -15.57
C PHE A 63 5.39 -3.81 -16.83
N LYS A 64 4.94 -2.56 -16.73
CA LYS A 64 4.63 -1.71 -17.90
C LYS A 64 5.30 -0.34 -17.87
N PHE A 65 6.35 -0.16 -17.06
CA PHE A 65 7.02 1.13 -16.90
C PHE A 65 6.04 2.24 -16.49
N GLY A 66 5.06 1.90 -15.64
CA GLY A 66 4.14 2.85 -15.03
C GLY A 66 4.83 3.77 -14.04
N GLU A 67 4.09 4.76 -13.54
CA GLU A 67 4.60 5.65 -12.49
C GLU A 67 4.91 4.86 -11.22
N ILE A 68 5.94 5.29 -10.50
CA ILE A 68 6.28 4.73 -9.19
C ILE A 68 5.18 5.07 -8.18
N PRO A 69 4.81 4.15 -7.27
CA PRO A 69 3.91 4.47 -6.15
C PRO A 69 4.33 5.78 -5.46
N PRO A 70 3.37 6.67 -5.17
CA PRO A 70 3.63 7.91 -4.45
C PRO A 70 4.33 7.66 -3.11
N ALA A 71 4.98 8.68 -2.57
CA ALA A 71 5.65 8.56 -1.27
C ALA A 71 4.69 7.98 -0.19
N PRO A 72 5.17 7.14 0.73
CA PRO A 72 6.57 6.74 0.95
C PRO A 72 7.17 5.83 -0.14
N GLY A 73 6.35 5.30 -1.03
CA GLY A 73 6.78 4.59 -2.22
C GLY A 73 7.17 3.14 -1.94
N PRO A 74 7.62 2.40 -2.96
CA PRO A 74 7.81 0.96 -2.84
C PRO A 74 9.19 0.57 -2.30
N TYR A 75 10.01 1.53 -1.87
CA TYR A 75 11.40 1.28 -1.49
C TYR A 75 11.75 1.79 -0.10
N ASP A 76 11.00 2.77 0.42
CA ASP A 76 11.27 3.41 1.69
C ASP A 76 10.04 3.28 2.58
N ASP A 77 10.29 3.08 3.87
CA ASP A 77 9.26 3.22 4.89
C ASP A 77 9.11 4.69 5.23
N GLY A 78 7.88 5.14 5.36
CA GLY A 78 7.65 6.50 5.80
C GLY A 78 6.21 6.78 6.13
N PRO A 79 5.95 7.99 6.61
CA PRO A 79 4.60 8.47 6.82
C PRO A 79 3.92 8.78 5.48
N ASP A 80 2.59 8.73 5.49
CA ASP A 80 1.82 9.24 4.37
C ASP A 80 1.93 10.79 4.31
N PRO A 81 2.49 11.37 3.23
CA PRO A 81 2.52 12.82 3.05
C PRO A 81 1.14 13.40 2.71
N THR A 82 0.15 12.57 2.38
CA THR A 82 -1.20 13.00 1.98
C THR A 82 -2.04 13.34 3.21
N LEU A 83 -2.33 14.63 3.39
CA LEU A 83 -2.96 15.14 4.62
C LEU A 83 -4.47 14.86 4.72
N ASP A 84 -5.09 14.44 3.61
CA ASP A 84 -6.55 14.31 3.49
C ASP A 84 -7.00 12.83 3.35
N ASP A 85 -6.13 11.88 3.69
CA ASP A 85 -6.52 10.47 3.75
C ASP A 85 -7.42 10.19 4.98
N THR A 86 -8.45 9.38 4.77
CA THR A 86 -9.40 8.90 5.79
C THR A 86 -9.33 7.39 6.03
N LEU A 87 -8.36 6.70 5.43
CA LEU A 87 -8.13 5.29 5.61
C LEU A 87 -7.86 4.94 7.09
N PRO A 88 -8.25 3.73 7.53
CA PRO A 88 -8.00 3.30 8.89
C PRO A 88 -6.50 3.15 9.16
N VAL A 89 -6.06 3.60 10.34
CA VAL A 89 -4.69 3.42 10.80
C VAL A 89 -4.25 1.97 10.70
N CYS A 90 -2.99 1.78 10.34
CA CYS A 90 -2.43 0.46 10.16
C CYS A 90 -2.04 -0.28 11.44
N ASN A 91 -2.28 -1.60 11.38
CA ASN A 91 -2.24 -2.53 12.50
C ASN A 91 -1.15 -3.60 12.30
N GLY A 92 -0.11 -3.26 11.54
CA GLY A 92 1.08 -4.09 11.27
C GLY A 92 2.34 -3.52 11.93
N ASN A 93 3.39 -4.32 12.03
CA ASN A 93 4.71 -3.90 12.52
C ASN A 93 5.74 -3.81 11.38
N ASP A 94 5.24 -3.50 10.19
CA ASP A 94 5.96 -3.38 8.93
C ASP A 94 6.68 -2.03 8.87
N THR A 95 7.74 -1.93 9.68
CA THR A 95 8.55 -0.71 9.81
C THR A 95 9.99 -0.97 9.36
N SER A 96 10.20 -1.95 8.48
CA SER A 96 11.54 -2.40 8.10
C SER A 96 11.70 -2.79 6.63
N CYS A 97 11.74 -1.82 5.73
CA CYS A 97 12.27 -1.98 4.37
C CYS A 97 13.63 -2.70 4.40
N GLN A 98 13.69 -3.96 3.94
CA GLN A 98 14.94 -4.72 3.74
C GLN A 98 15.17 -5.09 2.28
#